data_AF-A0A5T1USR1-F1
#
_entry.id   AF-A0A5T1USR1-F1
#
_cell.length_a   1.000
_cell.length_b   1.000
_cell.length_c   1.000
_cell.angle_alpha   90.00
_cell.angle_beta   90.00
_cell.angle_gamma   90.00
#
_symmetry.space_group_name_H-M   'P 1'
#
loop_
_entity.id
_entity.type
_entity.pdbx_description
1 polymer ?
#
loop_
_entity_poly.entity_id
_entity_poly.type
_entity_poly.pdbx_seq_one_letter_code
_entity_poly.pdbx_strand_id
1 'polypeptide(L)'
;YKDLISNTLKEQKTTQVDKKQAIAKLHALLENQNLECIHGGKVILKSNKGKTFKDDGVPIMLESDLLNSSIVACPNTIAGVSVPCTKVVNVKGSLSQKKVNNEYVILQELISACKTDKGFALKVSFTPTKFKFDHSFDPKEGLGEQSKNQIELKEPIIRLHYKSDRFQKDNLPIYNLLINNEKKEQNKALNEFNIDLKDLKDIEDINILNQFKQDFSKDYEFKELNLSFDTNLIKLYFIIPKNIAKVYKSAYKEFKNKDLGAGYFTQLHEYDKIIKNSLEDNKELNEYHFSFLTPAKMQNLKLQIAQGLDEILEDEDRKQELYVCK
;
A
#
# COMPACT_ATOMS: atom_id res chain seq x y z
N TYR A 1 -11.78 61.50 -12.66
CA TYR A 1 -11.25 60.71 -11.51
C TYR A 1 -12.13 60.80 -10.24
N LYS A 2 -13.47 60.93 -10.36
CA LYS A 2 -14.40 60.74 -9.23
C LYS A 2 -15.65 59.91 -9.53
N ASP A 3 -15.86 59.46 -10.77
CA ASP A 3 -17.08 58.74 -11.17
C ASP A 3 -16.88 57.24 -11.45
N LEU A 4 -15.76 56.65 -11.01
CA LEU A 4 -15.46 55.23 -11.19
C LEU A 4 -15.50 54.40 -9.88
N ILE A 5 -15.89 55.00 -8.75
CA ILE A 5 -15.87 54.33 -7.44
C ILE A 5 -17.28 54.00 -6.90
N SER A 6 -18.37 54.50 -7.49
CA SER A 6 -19.71 54.32 -6.87
C SER A 6 -20.47 53.05 -7.26
N ASN A 7 -19.99 52.24 -8.20
CA ASN A 7 -20.76 51.09 -8.72
C ASN A 7 -20.23 49.71 -8.28
N THR A 8 -19.24 49.64 -7.39
CA THR A 8 -18.69 48.35 -6.90
C THR A 8 -19.02 48.05 -5.43
N LEU A 9 -20.07 48.68 -4.88
CA LEU A 9 -20.45 48.55 -3.47
C LEU A 9 -21.90 48.10 -3.23
N LYS A 10 -22.62 47.59 -4.24
CA LYS A 10 -24.02 47.13 -4.07
C LYS A 10 -24.37 45.71 -4.49
N GLU A 11 -23.41 44.88 -4.89
CA GLU A 11 -23.67 43.45 -5.16
C GLU A 11 -22.62 42.52 -4.54
N GLN A 12 -22.26 42.80 -3.28
CA GLN A 12 -21.85 41.74 -2.35
C GLN A 12 -22.87 41.70 -1.21
N LYS A 13 -24.14 41.42 -1.57
CA LYS A 13 -24.93 40.61 -0.64
C LYS A 13 -24.22 39.26 -0.63
N THR A 14 -23.39 39.06 0.38
CA THR A 14 -23.07 37.74 0.91
C THR A 14 -24.35 36.94 0.84
N THR A 15 -24.42 36.02 -0.12
CA THR A 15 -25.30 34.87 -0.02
C THR A 15 -24.82 34.19 1.25
N GLN A 16 -25.43 34.54 2.39
CA GLN A 16 -25.47 33.66 3.54
C GLN A 16 -26.05 32.38 2.98
N VAL A 17 -25.16 31.45 2.65
CA VAL A 17 -25.53 30.07 2.47
C VAL A 17 -25.92 29.62 3.86
N ASP A 18 -27.15 29.93 4.25
CA ASP A 18 -27.91 29.23 5.27
C ASP A 18 -28.21 27.81 4.76
N LYS A 19 -27.18 27.08 4.35
CA LYS A 19 -27.23 25.64 4.55
C LYS A 19 -27.00 25.49 6.03
N LYS A 20 -28.08 25.32 6.78
CA LYS A 20 -28.07 24.48 7.99
C LYS A 20 -27.39 23.17 7.57
N GLN A 21 -26.07 23.12 7.65
CA GLN A 21 -25.33 21.89 7.57
C GLN A 21 -25.86 21.10 8.76
N ALA A 22 -26.60 20.01 8.49
CA ALA A 22 -27.17 19.21 9.55
C ALA A 22 -26.01 18.79 10.46
N ILE A 23 -25.95 19.38 11.65
CA ILE A 23 -24.93 19.04 12.64
C ILE A 23 -25.28 17.64 13.12
N ALA A 24 -24.54 16.66 12.63
CA ALA A 24 -24.65 15.29 13.08
C ALA A 24 -24.07 15.16 14.50
N LYS A 25 -24.58 14.20 15.25
CA LYS A 25 -24.06 13.86 16.58
C LYS A 25 -23.39 12.50 16.50
N LEU A 26 -22.06 12.51 16.60
CA LEU A 26 -21.22 11.31 16.55
C LEU A 26 -20.87 10.82 17.95
N HIS A 27 -20.72 9.52 18.12
CA HIS A 27 -20.54 8.85 19.40
C HIS A 27 -19.07 8.75 19.80
N ALA A 28 -18.77 9.07 21.06
CA ALA A 28 -17.43 8.88 21.63
C ALA A 28 -17.07 7.39 21.73
N LEU A 29 -15.81 7.04 21.49
CA LEU A 29 -15.27 5.69 21.75
C LEU A 29 -15.09 5.48 23.26
N LEU A 30 -15.48 4.31 23.77
CA LEU A 30 -15.28 3.90 25.17
C LEU A 30 -14.12 2.91 25.31
N GLU A 31 -13.49 2.91 26.49
CA GLU A 31 -12.33 2.06 26.83
C GLU A 31 -12.62 0.55 26.76
N ASN A 32 -13.87 0.12 26.91
CA ASN A 32 -14.24 -1.30 26.88
C ASN A 32 -14.63 -1.82 25.49
N GLN A 33 -14.63 -0.98 24.46
CA GLN A 33 -15.08 -1.40 23.13
C GLN A 33 -14.04 -2.25 22.40
N ASN A 34 -14.53 -3.13 21.52
CA ASN A 34 -13.67 -3.91 20.65
C ASN A 34 -13.24 -3.05 19.44
N LEU A 35 -12.02 -2.52 19.52
CA LEU A 35 -11.36 -1.82 18.43
C LEU A 35 -10.29 -2.75 17.82
N GLU A 36 -10.33 -2.92 16.51
CA GLU A 36 -9.42 -3.83 15.79
C GLU A 36 -8.78 -3.12 14.60
N CYS A 37 -7.59 -3.55 14.19
CA CYS A 37 -7.15 -3.29 12.82
C CYS A 37 -7.97 -4.16 11.85
N ILE A 38 -7.98 -3.82 10.56
CA ILE A 38 -8.73 -4.59 9.55
C ILE A 38 -8.31 -6.07 9.44
N HIS A 39 -7.11 -6.44 9.92
CA HIS A 39 -6.66 -7.83 9.97
C HIS A 39 -7.25 -8.63 11.14
N GLY A 40 -7.86 -7.97 12.12
CA GLY A 40 -8.39 -8.59 13.35
C GLY A 40 -7.45 -8.53 14.55
N GLY A 41 -6.34 -7.78 14.46
CA GLY A 41 -5.52 -7.47 15.64
C GLY A 41 -6.25 -6.49 16.57
N LYS A 42 -6.24 -6.75 17.87
CA LYS A 42 -6.99 -5.98 18.87
C LYS A 42 -6.17 -4.80 19.39
N VAL A 43 -6.76 -3.61 19.39
CA VAL A 43 -6.16 -2.43 20.01
C VAL A 43 -6.41 -2.50 21.53
N ILE A 44 -5.35 -2.29 22.31
CA ILE A 44 -5.44 -2.19 23.77
C ILE A 44 -5.83 -0.76 24.13
N LEU A 45 -7.10 -0.56 24.47
CA LEU A 45 -7.62 0.72 24.92
C LEU A 45 -7.32 0.92 26.40
N LYS A 46 -6.77 2.08 26.74
CA LYS A 46 -6.54 2.50 28.13
C LYS A 46 -6.74 4.01 28.25
N SER A 47 -7.79 4.44 28.92
CA SER A 47 -8.09 5.87 29.09
C SER A 47 -7.24 6.43 30.23
N ASN A 48 -6.48 7.49 29.97
CA ASN A 48 -5.74 8.25 30.98
C ASN A 48 -6.42 9.58 31.25
N LYS A 49 -6.65 10.37 30.20
CA LYS A 49 -7.23 11.72 30.32
C LYS A 49 -8.75 11.75 30.21
N GLY A 50 -9.35 10.71 29.62
CA GLY A 50 -10.82 10.56 29.55
C GLY A 50 -11.47 10.01 30.83
N LYS A 51 -10.69 9.62 31.86
CA LYS A 51 -11.19 8.97 33.09
C LYS A 51 -12.32 9.69 33.82
N THR A 52 -12.40 11.01 33.70
CA THR A 52 -13.44 11.83 34.35
C THR A 52 -14.76 11.86 33.58
N PHE A 53 -14.77 11.43 32.32
CA PHE A 53 -15.95 11.40 31.44
C PHE A 53 -16.34 9.95 31.19
N LYS A 54 -17.36 9.49 31.91
CA LYS A 54 -17.72 8.07 31.96
C LYS A 54 -19.15 7.84 31.49
N ASP A 55 -19.30 6.90 30.58
CA ASP A 55 -20.59 6.35 30.18
C ASP A 55 -20.82 5.03 30.91
N ASP A 56 -21.80 4.98 31.81
CA ASP A 56 -22.08 3.82 32.67
C ASP A 56 -20.83 3.26 33.38
N GLY A 57 -19.98 4.18 33.85
CA GLY A 57 -18.75 3.86 34.57
C GLY A 57 -17.53 3.61 33.67
N VAL A 58 -17.71 3.54 32.35
CA VAL A 58 -16.63 3.32 31.37
C VAL A 58 -16.10 4.65 30.82
N PRO A 59 -14.80 4.94 30.95
CA PRO A 59 -14.20 6.16 30.40
C PRO A 59 -14.30 6.26 28.88
N ILE A 60 -14.42 7.49 28.38
CA ILE A 60 -14.21 7.79 26.95
C ILE A 60 -12.71 7.77 26.60
N MET A 61 -12.41 7.56 25.32
CA MET A 61 -11.06 7.63 24.77
C MET A 61 -10.78 9.02 24.17
N LEU A 62 -9.65 9.62 24.56
CA LEU A 62 -9.16 10.87 23.97
C LEU A 62 -8.01 10.60 22.98
N GLU A 63 -7.62 11.64 22.23
CA GLU A 63 -6.56 11.60 21.22
C GLU A 63 -5.29 10.91 21.71
N SER A 64 -4.75 11.33 22.87
CA SER A 64 -3.51 10.76 23.41
C SER A 64 -3.68 9.34 23.97
N ASP A 65 -4.91 8.94 24.31
CA ASP A 65 -5.20 7.61 24.83
C ASP A 65 -5.15 6.56 23.70
N LEU A 66 -5.61 6.92 22.49
CA LEU A 66 -5.59 6.04 21.32
C LEU A 66 -4.28 6.12 20.52
N LEU A 67 -3.65 7.29 20.46
CA LEU A 67 -2.38 7.45 19.77
C LEU A 67 -1.29 6.62 20.47
N ASN A 68 -0.55 5.82 19.71
CA ASN A 68 0.43 4.84 20.21
C ASN A 68 -0.15 3.68 21.03
N SER A 69 -1.48 3.49 21.09
CA SER A 69 -2.04 2.27 21.69
C SER A 69 -1.49 1.03 20.99
N SER A 70 -1.15 0.00 21.79
CA SER A 70 -0.64 -1.27 21.28
C SER A 70 -1.72 -2.05 20.54
N ILE A 71 -1.31 -2.77 19.50
CA ILE A 71 -2.14 -3.73 18.77
C ILE A 71 -1.55 -5.12 19.00
N VAL A 72 -2.39 -6.04 19.47
CA VAL A 72 -2.00 -7.41 19.79
C VAL A 72 -2.74 -8.42 18.93
N ALA A 73 -2.18 -9.62 18.80
CA ALA A 73 -2.79 -10.75 18.09
C ALA A 73 -3.23 -10.42 16.65
N CYS A 74 -2.49 -9.52 15.97
CA CYS A 74 -2.74 -9.20 14.56
C CYS A 74 -2.26 -10.38 13.68
N PRO A 75 -3.15 -11.07 12.95
CA PRO A 75 -2.77 -12.23 12.13
C PRO A 75 -2.23 -11.81 10.76
N ASN A 76 -1.82 -10.54 10.61
CA ASN A 76 -1.36 -10.04 9.32
C ASN A 76 -0.07 -10.76 8.92
N THR A 77 -0.10 -11.33 7.72
CA THR A 77 1.03 -12.05 7.13
C THR A 77 1.20 -11.61 5.69
N ILE A 78 2.44 -11.41 5.26
CA ILE A 78 2.81 -11.21 3.87
C ILE A 78 3.70 -12.40 3.51
N ALA A 79 3.39 -13.14 2.45
CA ALA A 79 4.15 -14.35 2.07
C ALA A 79 4.15 -15.51 3.11
N GLY A 80 3.26 -15.50 4.09
CA GLY A 80 3.36 -16.39 5.26
C GLY A 80 4.36 -15.92 6.32
N VAL A 81 5.11 -14.85 6.06
CA VAL A 81 5.89 -14.14 7.08
C VAL A 81 4.96 -13.27 7.90
N SER A 82 5.04 -13.37 9.22
CA SER A 82 4.23 -12.57 10.14
C SER A 82 4.67 -11.09 10.08
N VAL A 83 3.76 -10.21 9.67
CA VAL A 83 3.98 -8.75 9.64
C VAL A 83 2.83 -8.07 10.39
N PRO A 84 2.72 -8.30 11.71
CA PRO A 84 1.60 -7.80 12.49
C PRO A 84 1.62 -6.27 12.56
N CYS A 85 0.42 -5.68 12.62
CA CYS A 85 0.27 -4.32 13.12
C CYS A 85 0.57 -4.33 14.62
N THR A 86 1.37 -3.38 15.10
CA THR A 86 1.85 -3.36 16.49
C THR A 86 1.34 -2.16 17.28
N LYS A 87 0.96 -1.07 16.61
CA LYS A 87 0.44 0.13 17.27
C LYS A 87 -0.39 1.02 16.34
N VAL A 88 -1.17 1.92 16.94
CA VAL A 88 -1.87 3.02 16.26
C VAL A 88 -0.93 4.22 16.13
N VAL A 89 -0.83 4.82 14.93
CA VAL A 89 0.10 5.94 14.67
C VAL A 89 -0.57 7.20 14.14
N ASN A 90 -1.83 7.13 13.70
CA ASN A 90 -2.60 8.29 13.27
C ASN A 90 -4.06 8.15 13.70
N VAL A 91 -4.61 9.21 14.31
CA VAL A 91 -6.00 9.28 14.78
C VAL A 91 -6.73 10.54 14.31
N LYS A 92 -6.07 11.41 13.53
CA LYS A 92 -6.55 12.77 13.22
C LYS A 92 -7.92 12.80 12.57
N GLY A 93 -8.19 11.83 11.70
CA GLY A 93 -9.48 11.76 11.00
C GLY A 93 -10.66 11.31 11.86
N SER A 94 -10.43 10.88 13.10
CA SER A 94 -11.46 10.42 14.04
C SER A 94 -11.71 11.41 15.18
N LEU A 95 -11.07 12.57 15.17
CA LEU A 95 -11.16 13.55 16.25
C LEU A 95 -12.47 14.32 16.23
N SER A 96 -13.02 14.59 17.41
CA SER A 96 -14.11 15.55 17.60
C SER A 96 -13.68 16.97 17.24
N GLN A 97 -14.65 17.85 16.93
CA GLN A 97 -14.37 19.28 16.72
C GLN A 97 -14.16 20.03 18.05
N LYS A 98 -14.79 19.56 19.13
CA LYS A 98 -14.70 20.15 20.48
C LYS A 98 -13.78 19.33 21.36
N LYS A 99 -13.01 20.01 22.19
CA LYS A 99 -12.10 19.40 23.16
C LYS A 99 -12.79 19.11 24.49
N VAL A 100 -12.32 18.08 25.16
CA VAL A 100 -12.64 17.70 26.53
C VAL A 100 -11.32 17.43 27.24
N ASN A 101 -11.11 18.02 28.42
CA ASN A 101 -9.82 17.93 29.13
C ASN A 101 -8.61 18.35 28.26
N ASN A 102 -8.77 19.44 27.50
CA ASN A 102 -7.78 19.98 26.55
C ASN A 102 -7.38 19.05 25.38
N GLU A 103 -8.08 17.93 25.17
CA GLU A 103 -7.85 17.00 24.06
C GLU A 103 -9.11 16.74 23.26
N TYR A 104 -8.94 16.28 22.02
CA TYR A 104 -10.06 15.86 21.19
C TYR A 104 -10.51 14.44 21.58
N VAL A 105 -11.82 14.19 21.45
CA VAL A 105 -12.43 12.89 21.70
C VAL A 105 -12.34 12.04 20.44
N ILE A 106 -12.12 10.74 20.59
CA ILE A 106 -12.17 9.78 19.47
C ILE A 106 -13.63 9.46 19.14
N LEU A 107 -14.03 9.62 17.88
CA LEU A 107 -15.38 9.38 17.38
C LEU A 107 -15.48 8.04 16.66
N GLN A 108 -16.39 7.19 17.14
CA GLN A 108 -16.55 5.81 16.68
C GLN A 108 -16.82 5.72 15.18
N GLU A 109 -17.68 6.57 14.65
CA GLU A 109 -18.13 6.57 13.25
C GLU A 109 -17.01 6.93 12.27
N LEU A 110 -15.94 7.55 12.76
CA LEU A 110 -14.79 7.99 11.97
C LEU A 110 -13.53 7.15 12.21
N ILE A 111 -13.65 6.04 12.95
CA ILE A 111 -12.51 5.19 13.35
C ILE A 111 -11.71 4.68 12.14
N SER A 112 -12.36 4.47 11.00
CA SER A 112 -11.73 4.05 9.75
C SER A 112 -10.64 5.00 9.26
N ALA A 113 -10.69 6.28 9.63
CA ALA A 113 -9.66 7.25 9.29
C ALA A 113 -8.39 7.13 10.16
N CYS A 114 -8.40 6.32 11.22
CA CYS A 114 -7.21 6.00 12.00
C CYS A 114 -6.30 5.02 11.26
N LYS A 115 -4.98 5.07 11.50
CA LYS A 115 -3.99 4.20 10.84
C LYS A 115 -3.08 3.49 11.84
N THR A 116 -2.75 2.23 11.53
CA THR A 116 -1.71 1.45 12.21
C THR A 116 -0.32 1.83 11.73
N ASP A 117 0.71 1.37 12.45
CA ASP A 117 2.13 1.44 12.05
C ASP A 117 2.44 0.79 10.69
N LYS A 118 1.51 -0.03 10.18
CA LYS A 118 1.60 -0.66 8.86
C LYS A 118 0.71 0.03 7.82
N GLY A 119 0.15 1.20 8.13
CA GLY A 119 -0.67 2.00 7.21
C GLY A 119 -2.12 1.52 7.05
N PHE A 120 -2.56 0.51 7.81
CA PHE A 120 -3.90 -0.05 7.68
C PHE A 120 -4.91 0.63 8.60
N ALA A 121 -6.17 0.61 8.19
CA ALA A 121 -7.25 1.23 8.94
C ALA A 121 -7.63 0.45 10.21
N LEU A 122 -8.39 1.11 11.08
CA LEU A 122 -9.07 0.50 12.22
C LEU A 122 -10.56 0.34 11.95
N LYS A 123 -11.22 -0.52 12.73
CA LYS A 123 -12.67 -0.73 12.76
C LYS A 123 -13.11 -0.94 14.20
N VAL A 124 -14.29 -0.46 14.56
CA VAL A 124 -14.87 -0.64 15.90
C VAL A 124 -16.22 -1.35 15.83
N SER A 125 -16.52 -2.18 16.81
CA SER A 125 -17.91 -2.63 17.03
C SER A 125 -18.72 -1.46 17.61
N PHE A 126 -19.40 -0.72 16.72
CA PHE A 126 -20.17 0.45 17.09
C PHE A 126 -21.15 0.16 18.23
N THR A 127 -21.12 1.00 19.26
CA THR A 127 -22.05 0.94 20.40
C THR A 127 -22.48 2.36 20.72
N PRO A 128 -23.78 2.69 20.70
CA PRO A 128 -24.26 4.01 21.06
C PRO A 128 -23.83 4.42 22.47
N THR A 129 -23.27 5.62 22.60
CA THR A 129 -22.88 6.23 23.87
C THR A 129 -23.66 7.50 24.21
N LYS A 130 -23.69 7.87 25.49
CA LYS A 130 -24.26 9.13 26.01
C LYS A 130 -23.43 10.35 25.61
N PHE A 131 -22.12 10.18 25.42
CA PHE A 131 -21.23 11.26 24.98
C PHE A 131 -21.27 11.39 23.46
N LYS A 132 -21.92 12.46 23.01
CA LYS A 132 -22.07 12.77 21.60
C LYS A 132 -21.46 14.13 21.27
N PHE A 133 -20.83 14.22 20.11
CA PHE A 133 -20.16 15.43 19.64
C PHE A 133 -20.73 15.86 18.30
N ASP A 134 -20.96 17.16 18.20
CA ASP A 134 -21.37 17.83 16.96
C ASP A 134 -20.27 17.65 15.90
N HIS A 135 -20.67 17.23 14.70
CA HIS A 135 -19.78 17.09 13.55
C HIS A 135 -20.53 17.35 12.24
N SER A 136 -19.82 17.82 11.21
CA SER A 136 -20.38 18.08 9.88
C SER A 136 -20.48 16.82 8.99
N PHE A 137 -20.17 15.64 9.53
CA PHE A 137 -20.01 14.41 8.76
C PHE A 137 -21.20 13.47 9.00
N ASP A 138 -21.69 12.80 7.95
CA ASP A 138 -22.83 11.88 8.06
C ASP A 138 -22.41 10.58 8.80
N PRO A 139 -23.03 10.26 9.97
CA PRO A 139 -22.71 9.04 10.70
C PRO A 139 -22.87 7.77 9.86
N LYS A 140 -23.84 7.74 8.93
CA LYS A 140 -24.10 6.56 8.09
C LYS A 140 -22.97 6.31 7.09
N GLU A 141 -22.38 7.38 6.54
CA GLU A 141 -21.25 7.26 5.61
C GLU A 141 -20.04 6.67 6.32
N GLY A 142 -19.71 7.14 7.53
CA GLY A 142 -18.53 6.69 8.27
C GLY A 142 -18.63 5.24 8.76
N LEU A 143 -19.81 4.86 9.27
CA LEU A 143 -20.08 3.45 9.61
C LEU A 143 -20.06 2.56 8.36
N GLY A 144 -20.55 3.06 7.23
CA GLY A 144 -20.45 2.40 5.93
C GLY A 144 -19.00 2.20 5.49
N GLU A 145 -18.15 3.22 5.64
CA GLU A 145 -16.71 3.13 5.30
C GLU A 145 -15.94 2.16 6.19
N GLN A 146 -16.29 2.05 7.47
CA GLN A 146 -15.72 1.04 8.37
C GLN A 146 -16.07 -0.39 7.96
N SER A 147 -17.23 -0.58 7.35
CA SER A 147 -17.71 -1.90 6.90
C SER A 147 -17.11 -2.33 5.56
N LYS A 148 -16.60 -1.38 4.77
CA LYS A 148 -15.85 -1.67 3.54
C LYS A 148 -14.44 -2.10 3.94
N ASN A 149 -13.95 -3.21 3.37
CA ASN A 149 -12.52 -3.49 3.43
C ASN A 149 -11.80 -2.32 2.75
N GLN A 150 -11.20 -1.41 3.54
CA GLN A 150 -10.51 -0.21 3.06
C GLN A 150 -9.20 -0.50 2.31
N ILE A 151 -9.04 -1.73 1.83
CA ILE A 151 -7.86 -2.14 1.11
C ILE A 151 -8.13 -1.88 -0.34
N GLU A 152 -7.51 -0.83 -0.84
CA GLU A 152 -7.46 -0.58 -2.27
C GLU A 152 -6.32 -1.41 -2.85
N LEU A 153 -6.62 -2.22 -3.86
CA LEU A 153 -5.59 -2.88 -4.66
C LEU A 153 -5.15 -1.91 -5.74
N LYS A 154 -3.84 -1.71 -5.84
CA LYS A 154 -3.19 -0.95 -6.92
C LYS A 154 -2.62 -1.92 -7.95
N GLU A 155 -2.32 -1.40 -9.14
CA GLU A 155 -1.62 -2.18 -10.16
C GLU A 155 -0.21 -2.54 -9.65
N PRO A 156 0.10 -3.83 -9.47
CA PRO A 156 1.44 -4.25 -9.10
C PRO A 156 2.33 -4.20 -10.36
N ILE A 157 3.41 -3.43 -10.27
CA ILE A 157 4.33 -3.20 -11.39
C ILE A 157 5.76 -3.31 -10.85
N ILE A 158 6.62 -3.97 -11.62
CA ILE A 158 8.07 -3.93 -11.42
C ILE A 158 8.64 -2.89 -12.39
N ARG A 159 9.34 -1.89 -11.86
CA ARG A 159 10.09 -0.91 -12.66
C ARG A 159 11.55 -1.29 -12.70
N LEU A 160 12.07 -1.52 -13.91
CA LEU A 160 13.46 -1.84 -14.21
C LEU A 160 14.24 -0.54 -14.41
N HIS A 161 15.22 -0.30 -13.55
CA HIS A 161 16.19 0.77 -13.69
C HIS A 161 17.43 0.15 -14.31
N TYR A 162 17.82 0.64 -15.49
CA TYR A 162 18.96 0.10 -16.21
C TYR A 162 19.99 1.18 -16.48
N LYS A 163 21.23 0.84 -16.18
CA LYS A 163 22.41 1.67 -16.40
C LYS A 163 23.51 0.82 -17.00
N SER A 164 24.17 1.37 -18.00
CA SER A 164 25.33 0.73 -18.62
C SER A 164 26.58 0.80 -17.74
N ASP A 165 26.67 1.81 -16.87
CA ASP A 165 27.79 2.03 -15.96
C ASP A 165 27.29 2.48 -14.57
N ARG A 166 27.98 2.03 -13.51
CA ARG A 166 27.67 2.35 -12.10
C ARG A 166 27.70 3.85 -11.76
N PHE A 167 28.44 4.66 -12.51
CA PHE A 167 28.55 6.10 -12.33
C PHE A 167 27.51 6.89 -13.14
N GLN A 168 26.75 6.21 -13.99
CA GLN A 168 25.70 6.82 -14.77
C GLN A 168 24.55 7.29 -13.85
N LYS A 169 24.04 8.50 -14.07
CA LYS A 169 22.97 9.11 -13.26
C LYS A 169 21.59 9.01 -13.90
N ASP A 170 21.55 8.76 -15.20
CA ASP A 170 20.35 8.61 -16.02
C ASP A 170 20.11 7.14 -16.38
N ASN A 171 18.84 6.76 -16.47
CA ASN A 171 18.41 5.46 -16.96
C ASN A 171 18.30 5.52 -18.48
N LEU A 172 18.96 4.58 -19.16
CA LEU A 172 19.08 4.59 -20.62
C LEU A 172 17.79 4.11 -21.30
N PRO A 173 17.39 4.72 -22.43
CA PRO A 173 16.32 4.18 -23.25
C PRO A 173 16.74 2.83 -23.85
N ILE A 174 15.91 1.81 -23.65
CA ILE A 174 16.14 0.46 -24.18
C ILE A 174 15.32 0.29 -25.47
N TYR A 175 15.99 0.01 -26.58
CA TYR A 175 15.34 -0.23 -27.89
C TYR A 175 15.28 -1.72 -28.25
N ASN A 176 16.19 -2.49 -27.67
CA ASN A 176 16.38 -3.91 -27.92
C ASN A 176 16.44 -4.65 -26.58
N LEU A 177 15.58 -5.64 -26.42
CA LEU A 177 15.50 -6.50 -25.24
C LEU A 177 15.31 -7.93 -25.72
N LEU A 178 16.05 -8.88 -25.17
CA LEU A 178 15.69 -10.28 -25.29
C LEU A 178 14.85 -10.68 -24.09
N ILE A 179 13.67 -11.24 -24.36
CA ILE A 179 12.81 -11.86 -23.35
C ILE A 179 12.85 -13.35 -23.60
N ASN A 180 13.35 -14.12 -22.64
CA ASN A 180 13.48 -15.58 -22.77
C ASN A 180 14.26 -16.04 -24.02
N ASN A 181 15.24 -15.24 -24.44
CA ASN A 181 16.04 -15.35 -25.67
C ASN A 181 15.31 -14.98 -26.97
N GLU A 182 14.08 -14.48 -26.89
CA GLU A 182 13.36 -13.94 -28.04
C GLU A 182 13.58 -12.42 -28.16
N LYS A 183 13.99 -11.96 -29.34
CA LYS A 183 14.27 -10.55 -29.59
C LYS A 183 12.97 -9.74 -29.63
N LYS A 184 12.88 -8.69 -28.81
CA LYS A 184 11.92 -7.60 -28.90
C LYS A 184 12.65 -6.35 -29.37
N GLU A 185 12.39 -5.94 -30.60
CA GLU A 185 12.95 -4.73 -31.22
C GLU A 185 11.81 -3.78 -31.55
N GLN A 186 11.97 -2.50 -31.21
CA GLN A 186 10.99 -1.47 -31.49
C GLN A 186 11.65 -0.22 -32.06
N ASN A 187 10.89 0.49 -32.90
CA ASN A 187 11.30 1.79 -33.47
C ASN A 187 11.28 2.93 -32.41
N LYS A 188 10.74 2.66 -31.22
CA LYS A 188 10.68 3.58 -30.08
C LYS A 188 11.26 2.88 -28.85
N ALA A 189 11.76 3.68 -27.91
CA ALA A 189 12.23 3.15 -26.63
C ALA A 189 11.09 2.38 -25.94
N LEU A 190 11.43 1.22 -25.38
CA LEU A 190 10.54 0.40 -24.60
C LEU A 190 10.21 1.14 -23.29
N ASN A 191 8.92 1.32 -23.05
CA ASN A 191 8.43 1.99 -21.83
C ASN A 191 7.79 0.98 -20.87
N GLU A 192 7.01 0.06 -21.41
CA GLU A 192 6.24 -0.92 -20.66
C GLU A 192 6.02 -2.17 -21.52
N PHE A 193 5.98 -3.33 -20.87
CA PHE A 193 5.56 -4.58 -21.49
C PHE A 193 4.86 -5.48 -20.47
N ASN A 194 3.93 -6.29 -20.99
CA ASN A 194 3.13 -7.23 -20.22
C ASN A 194 3.46 -8.64 -20.67
N ILE A 195 3.62 -9.56 -19.71
CA ILE A 195 4.01 -10.95 -19.97
C ILE A 195 2.97 -11.85 -19.31
N ASP A 196 2.33 -12.71 -20.11
CA ASP A 196 1.39 -13.68 -19.58
C ASP A 196 2.15 -14.76 -18.79
N LEU A 197 1.54 -15.28 -17.73
CA LEU A 197 2.11 -16.33 -16.89
C LEU A 197 2.54 -17.57 -17.69
N LYS A 198 1.79 -17.89 -18.76
CA LYS A 198 2.10 -19.02 -19.66
C LYS A 198 3.41 -18.84 -20.44
N ASP A 199 3.85 -17.59 -20.62
CA ASP A 199 5.06 -17.23 -21.35
C ASP A 199 6.28 -17.16 -20.40
N LEU A 200 6.05 -17.27 -19.09
CA LEU A 200 7.11 -17.46 -18.09
C LEU A 200 7.60 -18.91 -18.11
N LYS A 201 8.90 -19.10 -17.91
CA LYS A 201 9.52 -20.42 -17.90
C LYS A 201 9.43 -21.06 -16.52
N ASP A 202 9.52 -22.39 -16.50
CA ASP A 202 9.82 -23.09 -15.25
C ASP A 202 11.26 -22.81 -14.84
N ILE A 203 11.54 -22.80 -13.53
CA ILE A 203 12.88 -22.50 -13.02
C ILE A 203 13.87 -23.57 -13.47
N GLU A 204 14.91 -23.16 -14.19
CA GLU A 204 15.96 -24.04 -14.71
C GLU A 204 17.02 -24.37 -13.65
N ASP A 205 17.33 -23.43 -12.75
CA ASP A 205 18.27 -23.66 -11.65
C ASP A 205 17.65 -24.56 -10.57
N ILE A 206 18.11 -25.82 -10.53
CA ILE A 206 17.60 -26.85 -9.61
C ILE A 206 17.88 -26.47 -8.15
N ASN A 207 18.98 -25.79 -7.85
CA ASN A 207 19.35 -25.44 -6.48
C ASN A 207 18.39 -24.39 -5.92
N ILE A 208 18.12 -23.33 -6.67
CA ILE A 208 17.17 -22.30 -6.23
C ILE A 208 15.75 -22.85 -6.17
N LEU A 209 15.35 -23.69 -7.13
CA LEU A 209 14.05 -24.34 -7.11
C LEU A 209 13.86 -25.23 -5.87
N ASN A 210 14.88 -25.98 -5.48
CA ASN A 210 14.83 -26.82 -4.28
C ASN A 210 14.77 -25.97 -3.00
N GLN A 211 15.52 -24.87 -2.94
CA GLN A 211 15.45 -23.92 -1.82
C GLN A 211 14.03 -23.34 -1.69
N PHE A 212 13.44 -22.87 -2.79
CA PHE A 212 12.06 -22.38 -2.76
C PHE A 212 11.05 -23.45 -2.33
N LYS A 213 11.20 -24.69 -2.79
CA LYS A 213 10.32 -25.80 -2.36
C LYS A 213 10.47 -26.14 -0.87
N GLN A 214 11.62 -25.86 -0.26
CA GLN A 214 11.85 -26.05 1.16
C GLN A 214 11.21 -24.93 1.99
N ASP A 215 11.36 -23.68 1.54
CA ASP A 215 10.96 -22.51 2.32
C ASP A 215 9.48 -22.13 2.10
N PHE A 216 8.90 -22.48 0.95
CA PHE A 216 7.51 -22.19 0.60
C PHE A 216 6.64 -23.44 0.52
N SER A 217 5.37 -23.31 0.91
CA SER A 217 4.41 -24.43 0.88
C SER A 217 4.04 -24.84 -0.56
N LYS A 218 3.32 -25.95 -0.71
CA LYS A 218 2.77 -26.42 -2.00
C LYS A 218 1.74 -25.46 -2.63
N ASP A 219 1.30 -24.45 -1.87
CA ASP A 219 0.36 -23.42 -2.32
C ASP A 219 1.03 -22.32 -3.16
N TYR A 220 2.30 -22.49 -3.50
CA TYR A 220 3.04 -21.59 -4.38
C TYR A 220 3.35 -22.26 -5.73
N GLU A 221 3.47 -21.42 -6.75
CA GLU A 221 4.01 -21.76 -8.07
C GLU A 221 5.29 -20.97 -8.28
N PHE A 222 6.27 -21.57 -8.96
CA PHE A 222 7.59 -20.96 -9.18
C PHE A 222 7.83 -20.81 -10.67
N LYS A 223 8.18 -19.62 -11.11
CA LYS A 223 8.44 -19.28 -12.51
C LYS A 223 9.70 -18.43 -12.62
N GLU A 224 10.30 -18.41 -13.80
CA GLU A 224 11.40 -17.51 -14.13
C GLU A 224 11.14 -16.72 -15.40
N LEU A 225 11.79 -15.56 -15.48
CA LEU A 225 11.85 -14.70 -16.64
C LEU A 225 13.29 -14.24 -16.87
N ASN A 226 13.79 -14.46 -18.07
CA ASN A 226 15.12 -14.04 -18.46
C ASN A 226 15.03 -12.79 -19.33
N LEU A 227 15.64 -11.71 -18.89
CA LEU A 227 15.77 -10.45 -19.61
C LEU A 227 17.24 -10.24 -19.97
N SER A 228 17.54 -9.98 -21.23
CA SER A 228 18.91 -9.66 -21.65
C SER A 228 18.95 -8.35 -22.41
N PHE A 229 19.86 -7.48 -21.99
CA PHE A 229 20.14 -6.19 -22.61
C PHE A 229 21.64 -5.91 -22.51
N ASP A 230 22.24 -5.48 -23.62
CA ASP A 230 23.69 -5.35 -23.82
C ASP A 230 24.45 -6.62 -23.41
N THR A 231 25.38 -6.52 -22.44
CA THR A 231 26.15 -7.64 -21.90
C THR A 231 25.58 -8.20 -20.60
N ASN A 232 24.39 -7.75 -20.18
CA ASN A 232 23.79 -8.15 -18.91
C ASN A 232 22.66 -9.17 -19.13
N LEU A 233 22.61 -10.16 -18.24
CA LEU A 233 21.50 -11.10 -18.11
C LEU A 233 20.84 -10.87 -16.75
N ILE A 234 19.54 -10.61 -16.75
CA ILE A 234 18.74 -10.53 -15.52
C ILE A 234 17.77 -11.70 -15.51
N LYS A 235 17.90 -12.55 -14.50
CA LYS A 235 16.96 -13.62 -14.18
C LYS A 235 16.05 -13.15 -13.05
N LEU A 236 14.76 -13.07 -13.34
CA LEU A 236 13.74 -12.77 -12.35
C LEU A 236 13.04 -14.07 -11.96
N TYR A 237 13.14 -14.45 -10.70
CA TYR A 237 12.43 -15.58 -10.13
C TYR A 237 11.15 -15.11 -9.45
N PHE A 238 10.04 -15.76 -9.75
CA PHE A 238 8.72 -15.42 -9.25
C PHE A 238 8.16 -16.55 -8.40
N ILE A 239 7.85 -16.25 -7.14
CA ILE A 239 7.16 -17.11 -6.19
C ILE A 239 5.72 -16.61 -6.10
N ILE A 240 4.81 -17.36 -6.72
CA ILE A 240 3.43 -16.94 -6.97
C ILE A 240 2.47 -17.65 -6.00
N PRO A 241 1.85 -16.95 -5.04
CA PRO A 241 0.86 -17.56 -4.15
C PRO A 241 -0.41 -17.93 -4.93
N LYS A 242 -0.87 -19.19 -4.81
CA LYS A 242 -2.12 -19.66 -5.45
C LYS A 242 -3.38 -19.16 -4.76
N ASN A 243 -3.27 -18.67 -3.53
CA ASN A 243 -4.41 -18.28 -2.69
C ASN A 243 -4.36 -16.81 -2.29
N ILE A 244 -5.49 -16.12 -2.43
CA ILE A 244 -5.65 -14.73 -2.02
C ILE A 244 -5.95 -14.69 -0.52
N ALA A 245 -5.12 -13.97 0.24
CA ALA A 245 -5.31 -13.79 1.68
C ALA A 245 -6.69 -13.17 1.97
N LYS A 246 -7.32 -13.59 3.08
CA LYS A 246 -8.70 -13.21 3.46
C LYS A 246 -8.93 -11.70 3.42
N VAL A 247 -7.92 -10.96 3.87
CA VAL A 247 -7.83 -9.51 3.90
C VAL A 247 -8.06 -8.87 2.51
N TYR A 248 -7.47 -9.42 1.44
CA TYR A 248 -7.59 -8.90 0.07
C TYR A 248 -8.83 -9.41 -0.69
N LYS A 249 -9.59 -10.39 -0.16
CA LYS A 249 -10.67 -11.05 -0.91
C LYS A 249 -11.77 -10.10 -1.38
N SER A 250 -12.20 -9.16 -0.55
CA SER A 250 -13.25 -8.20 -0.93
C SER A 250 -12.72 -7.19 -1.95
N ALA A 251 -11.55 -6.63 -1.70
CA ALA A 251 -10.87 -5.71 -2.62
C ALA A 251 -10.66 -6.34 -4.01
N TYR A 252 -10.20 -7.58 -4.04
CA TYR A 252 -9.98 -8.32 -5.28
C TYR A 252 -11.26 -8.58 -6.09
N LYS A 253 -12.44 -8.67 -5.46
CA LYS A 253 -13.71 -8.81 -6.20
C LYS A 253 -14.02 -7.58 -7.04
N GLU A 254 -13.68 -6.41 -6.53
CA GLU A 254 -13.95 -5.10 -7.14
C GLU A 254 -12.77 -4.59 -8.00
N PHE A 255 -11.58 -5.18 -7.84
CA PHE A 255 -10.40 -4.81 -8.60
C PHE A 255 -10.57 -5.07 -10.10
N LYS A 256 -10.27 -4.07 -10.93
CA LYS A 256 -10.43 -4.15 -12.39
C LYS A 256 -9.39 -5.07 -13.03
N ASN A 257 -8.15 -5.02 -12.55
CA ASN A 257 -7.00 -5.71 -13.15
C ASN A 257 -6.71 -7.04 -12.43
N LYS A 258 -7.71 -7.93 -12.40
CA LYS A 258 -7.65 -9.18 -11.62
C LYS A 258 -6.52 -10.11 -12.07
N ASP A 259 -6.16 -10.03 -13.34
CA ASP A 259 -5.05 -10.74 -13.98
C ASP A 259 -3.68 -10.36 -13.39
N LEU A 260 -3.52 -9.15 -12.85
CA LEU A 260 -2.30 -8.75 -12.14
C LEU A 260 -2.19 -9.36 -10.72
N GLY A 261 -3.25 -10.01 -10.23
CA GLY A 261 -3.30 -10.63 -8.90
C GLY A 261 -3.61 -9.66 -7.76
N ALA A 262 -3.61 -10.19 -6.53
CA ALA A 262 -3.91 -9.44 -5.31
C ALA A 262 -2.66 -9.26 -4.44
N GLY A 263 -2.21 -8.02 -4.27
CA GLY A 263 -1.05 -7.66 -3.46
C GLY A 263 -0.06 -6.81 -4.24
N TYR A 264 1.21 -6.88 -3.84
CA TYR A 264 2.33 -6.15 -4.43
C TYR A 264 3.55 -7.07 -4.53
N PHE A 265 4.52 -6.71 -5.37
CA PHE A 265 5.79 -7.41 -5.44
C PHE A 265 6.63 -7.12 -4.20
N THR A 266 7.22 -8.18 -3.63
CA THR A 266 8.19 -8.07 -2.54
C THR A 266 9.46 -8.80 -2.96
N GLN A 267 10.58 -8.08 -3.04
CA GLN A 267 11.88 -8.72 -3.29
C GLN A 267 12.32 -9.50 -2.06
N LEU A 268 12.88 -10.68 -2.31
CA LEU A 268 13.38 -11.61 -1.32
C LEU A 268 14.90 -11.68 -1.44
N HIS A 269 15.56 -10.68 -0.88
CA HIS A 269 17.00 -10.45 -1.00
C HIS A 269 17.86 -11.63 -0.54
N GLU A 270 17.35 -12.46 0.36
CA GLU A 270 18.03 -13.67 0.83
C GLU A 270 18.31 -14.69 -0.28
N TYR A 271 17.61 -14.60 -1.41
CA TYR A 271 17.78 -15.48 -2.57
C TYR A 271 18.49 -14.81 -3.74
N ASP A 272 18.72 -13.50 -3.67
CA ASP A 272 19.34 -12.74 -4.75
C ASP A 272 20.82 -13.09 -4.91
N LYS A 273 21.30 -13.08 -6.16
CA LYS A 273 22.70 -13.37 -6.48
C LYS A 273 23.19 -12.48 -7.60
N ILE A 274 24.48 -12.16 -7.56
CA ILE A 274 25.18 -11.50 -8.65
C ILE A 274 26.35 -12.40 -9.05
N ILE A 275 26.34 -12.86 -10.30
CA ILE A 275 27.38 -13.70 -10.88
C ILE A 275 28.13 -12.85 -11.90
N LYS A 276 29.45 -12.74 -11.73
CA LYS A 276 30.32 -11.99 -12.63
C LYS A 276 31.16 -12.94 -13.45
N ASN A 277 30.95 -12.93 -14.77
CA ASN A 277 31.70 -13.76 -15.70
C ASN A 277 32.65 -12.89 -16.53
N SER A 278 33.93 -13.25 -16.55
CA SER A 278 34.90 -12.64 -17.46
C SER A 278 34.77 -13.29 -18.83
N LEU A 279 34.60 -12.47 -19.88
CA LEU A 279 34.66 -12.91 -21.26
C LEU A 279 36.10 -12.78 -21.81
N GLU A 280 36.39 -13.46 -22.91
CA GLU A 280 37.55 -13.13 -23.76
C GLU A 280 37.41 -11.65 -24.21
N ASP A 281 38.51 -10.90 -24.23
CA ASP A 281 38.58 -9.45 -24.49
C ASP A 281 38.23 -8.49 -23.32
N ASN A 282 38.41 -8.88 -22.05
CA ASN A 282 38.20 -8.02 -20.86
C ASN A 282 36.76 -7.45 -20.71
N LYS A 283 35.75 -8.06 -21.34
CA LYS A 283 34.35 -7.71 -21.13
C LYS A 283 33.79 -8.51 -19.96
N GLU A 284 33.04 -7.85 -19.07
CA GLU A 284 32.31 -8.53 -17.98
C GLU A 284 30.86 -8.79 -18.42
N LEU A 285 30.43 -10.05 -18.34
CA LEU A 285 29.01 -10.41 -18.39
C LEU A 285 28.52 -10.54 -16.95
N ASN A 286 27.67 -9.61 -16.54
CA ASN A 286 27.03 -9.68 -15.24
C ASN A 286 25.68 -10.38 -15.38
N GLU A 287 25.50 -11.41 -14.56
CA GLU A 287 24.25 -12.12 -14.42
C GLU A 287 23.64 -11.79 -13.05
N TYR A 288 22.49 -11.14 -13.06
CA TYR A 288 21.76 -10.70 -11.88
C TYR A 288 20.56 -11.61 -11.66
N HIS A 289 20.44 -12.17 -10.46
CA HIS A 289 19.33 -13.02 -10.06
C HIS A 289 18.53 -12.27 -9.00
N PHE A 290 17.26 -12.00 -9.29
CA PHE A 290 16.36 -11.34 -8.36
C PHE A 290 15.13 -12.18 -8.10
N SER A 291 14.80 -12.39 -6.83
CA SER A 291 13.68 -13.22 -6.41
C SER A 291 12.54 -12.37 -5.86
N PHE A 292 11.32 -12.64 -6.32
CA PHE A 292 10.14 -11.89 -5.94
C PHE A 292 9.04 -12.81 -5.43
N LEU A 293 8.48 -12.47 -4.28
CA LEU A 293 7.11 -12.83 -3.99
C LEU A 293 6.18 -11.95 -4.83
N THR A 294 5.29 -12.56 -5.58
CA THR A 294 4.33 -11.85 -6.43
C THR A 294 2.99 -11.59 -5.72
N PRO A 295 2.14 -10.72 -6.29
CA PRO A 295 0.72 -10.73 -5.99
C PRO A 295 0.12 -12.14 -6.10
N ALA A 296 -0.82 -12.46 -5.22
CA ALA A 296 -1.48 -13.77 -5.22
C ALA A 296 -2.34 -13.94 -6.48
N LYS A 297 -2.29 -15.12 -7.10
CA LYS A 297 -2.97 -15.46 -8.36
C LYS A 297 -2.59 -14.57 -9.55
N MET A 298 -1.39 -14.00 -9.57
CA MET A 298 -0.89 -13.28 -10.74
C MET A 298 -0.97 -14.17 -11.99
N GLN A 299 -1.54 -13.65 -13.07
CA GLN A 299 -1.64 -14.27 -14.40
C GLN A 299 -0.96 -13.42 -15.47
N ASN A 300 -0.76 -12.13 -15.22
CA ASN A 300 -0.02 -11.23 -16.09
C ASN A 300 0.97 -10.41 -15.25
N LEU A 301 2.21 -10.31 -15.73
CA LEU A 301 3.28 -9.53 -15.15
C LEU A 301 3.44 -8.23 -15.94
N LYS A 302 3.31 -7.10 -15.25
CA LYS A 302 3.53 -5.77 -15.80
C LYS A 302 4.92 -5.25 -15.43
N LEU A 303 5.73 -4.96 -16.45
CA LEU A 303 7.09 -4.43 -16.33
C LEU A 303 7.18 -3.06 -16.97
N GLN A 304 7.80 -2.11 -16.26
CA GLN A 304 8.10 -0.78 -16.77
C GLN A 304 9.62 -0.57 -16.85
N ILE A 305 10.07 0.21 -17.82
CA ILE A 305 11.48 0.61 -17.94
C ILE A 305 11.58 2.07 -17.54
N ALA A 306 12.44 2.34 -16.56
CA ALA A 306 12.73 3.69 -16.12
C ALA A 306 13.50 4.46 -17.20
N GLN A 307 13.17 5.73 -17.41
CA GLN A 307 13.83 6.58 -18.39
C GLN A 307 14.12 7.95 -17.77
N GLY A 308 15.36 8.43 -17.91
CA GLY A 308 15.77 9.74 -17.39
C GLY A 308 16.45 9.69 -16.02
N LEU A 309 16.55 10.85 -15.37
CA LEU A 309 17.37 11.05 -14.18
C LEU A 309 16.79 10.39 -12.92
N ASP A 310 17.64 9.72 -12.14
CA ASP A 310 17.23 9.06 -10.89
C ASP A 310 16.51 10.00 -9.92
N GLU A 311 16.98 11.24 -9.77
CA GLU A 311 16.38 12.20 -8.82
C GLU A 311 14.90 12.49 -9.14
N ILE A 312 14.55 12.52 -10.43
CA ILE A 312 13.17 12.73 -10.88
C ILE A 312 12.36 11.44 -10.71
N LEU A 313 12.96 10.30 -11.08
CA LEU A 313 12.31 8.99 -11.04
C LEU A 313 12.02 8.54 -9.61
N GLU A 314 12.92 8.77 -8.64
CA GLU A 314 12.70 8.40 -7.25
C GLU A 314 11.50 9.14 -6.62
N ASP A 315 11.28 10.40 -7.01
CA ASP A 315 10.08 11.14 -6.61
C ASP A 315 8.81 10.59 -7.25
N GLU A 316 8.88 10.13 -8.50
CA GLU A 316 7.76 9.50 -9.20
C GLU A 316 7.45 8.11 -8.66
N ASP A 317 8.47 7.30 -8.40
CA ASP A 317 8.37 5.95 -7.82
C ASP A 317 7.71 6.01 -6.44
N ARG A 318 8.13 6.97 -5.60
CA ARG A 318 7.51 7.22 -4.30
C ARG A 318 6.03 7.62 -4.41
N LYS A 319 5.66 8.41 -5.41
CA LYS A 319 4.26 8.83 -5.63
C LYS A 319 3.40 7.70 -6.18
N GLN A 320 3.97 6.84 -7.03
CA GLN A 320 3.27 5.74 -7.69
C GLN A 320 3.31 4.43 -6.87
N GLU A 321 4.09 4.39 -5.77
CA GLU A 321 4.30 3.21 -4.92
C GLU A 321 4.75 1.97 -5.70
N LEU A 322 5.61 2.20 -6.71
CA LEU A 322 6.11 1.14 -7.57
C LEU A 322 7.23 0.37 -6.88
N TYR A 323 7.31 -0.92 -7.19
CA TYR A 323 8.48 -1.70 -6.82
C TYR A 323 9.61 -1.44 -7.83
N VAL A 324 10.80 -1.13 -7.33
CA VAL A 324 11.95 -0.70 -8.13
C VAL A 324 13.04 -1.76 -8.11
N CYS A 325 13.36 -2.29 -9.28
CA CYS A 325 14.51 -3.17 -9.52
C CYS A 325 15.64 -2.32 -10.10
N LYS A 326 16.71 -2.06 -9.33
CA LYS A 326 17.91 -1.31 -9.75
C LYS A 326 19.08 -2.25 -10.03
#